data_AF-A0A0C4FST6-F1
#
_entry.id   AF-A0A0C4FST6-F1
#
_cell.length_a   1.000
_cell.length_b   1.000
_cell.length_c   1.000
_cell.angle_alpha   90.00
_cell.angle_beta   90.00
_cell.angle_gamma   90.00
#
_symmetry.space_group_name_H-M   'P 1'
#
loop_
_entity.id
_entity.type
_entity.pdbx_description
1 polymer ?
#
loop_
_entity_poly.entity_id
_entity_poly.type
_entity_poly.pdbx_seq_one_letter_code
_entity_poly.pdbx_strand_id
1 'polypeptide(L)' 'MANSMRFFATVLLLTLLVMATEMGPMTIAEARTCESQSHRFKGPCSRDSNCATVCLTEGFSGGDCRGFRRRCFCTRPC' A
#
# COMPACT_ATOMS: atom_id res chain seq x y z
N MET A 1 46.36 -25.79 -7.84
CA MET A 1 45.15 -25.54 -8.65
C MET A 1 43.88 -25.49 -7.80
N ALA A 2 43.56 -26.51 -6.99
CA ALA A 2 42.35 -26.54 -6.15
C ALA A 2 42.22 -25.37 -5.16
N ASN A 3 43.32 -24.95 -4.50
CA ASN A 3 43.29 -23.86 -3.54
C ASN A 3 43.09 -22.48 -4.20
N SER A 4 43.69 -22.28 -5.38
CA SER A 4 43.51 -21.06 -6.18
C SER A 4 42.07 -20.94 -6.68
N MET A 5 41.48 -22.03 -7.17
CA MET A 5 40.07 -22.08 -7.55
C MET A 5 39.12 -21.72 -6.39
N ARG A 6 39.43 -22.19 -5.17
CA ARG A 6 38.65 -21.85 -3.96
C ARG A 6 38.74 -20.37 -3.63
N PHE A 7 39.93 -19.77 -3.73
CA PHE A 7 40.12 -18.33 -3.54
C PHE A 7 39.36 -17.49 -4.57
N PHE A 8 39.37 -17.90 -5.84
CA PHE A 8 38.60 -17.22 -6.87
C PHE A 8 37.09 -17.32 -6.62
N ALA A 9 36.61 -18.50 -6.21
CA ALA A 9 35.20 -18.70 -5.88
C ALA A 9 34.76 -17.86 -4.66
N THR A 10 35.59 -17.76 -3.62
CA THR A 10 35.26 -16.94 -2.44
C THR A 10 35.26 -15.46 -2.77
N VAL A 11 36.23 -14.97 -3.55
CA VAL A 11 36.25 -13.56 -3.99
C VAL A 11 35.03 -13.25 -4.85
N LEU A 12 34.67 -14.11 -5.79
CA LEU A 12 33.48 -13.94 -6.62
C LEU A 12 32.20 -13.88 -5.77
N LEU A 13 32.04 -14.81 -4.83
CA LEU A 13 30.91 -14.82 -3.90
C LEU A 13 30.82 -13.53 -3.07
N LEU A 14 31.95 -13.06 -2.54
CA LEU A 14 32.00 -11.81 -1.78
C LEU A 14 31.62 -10.61 -2.66
N THR A 15 32.12 -10.53 -3.89
CA THR A 15 31.74 -9.44 -4.80
C THR A 15 30.24 -9.46 -5.10
N LEU A 16 29.65 -10.61 -5.38
CA LEU A 16 28.21 -10.73 -5.64
C LEU A 16 27.36 -10.30 -4.44
N LEU A 17 27.79 -10.63 -3.21
CA LEU A 17 27.11 -10.21 -1.98
C LEU A 17 27.15 -8.70 -1.79
N VAL A 18 28.27 -8.05 -2.10
CA VAL A 18 28.39 -6.58 -2.04
C VAL A 18 27.49 -5.91 -3.08
N MET A 19 27.37 -6.46 -4.30
CA MET A 19 26.47 -5.88 -5.30
C MET A 19 24.98 -5.99 -4.91
N ALA A 20 24.61 -6.99 -4.10
CA ALA A 20 23.24 -7.20 -3.65
C ALA A 20 22.76 -6.15 -2.64
N THR A 21 23.68 -5.46 -1.94
CA THR A 21 23.32 -4.46 -0.92
C THR A 21 22.99 -3.07 -1.49
N GLU A 22 23.32 -2.83 -2.77
CA GLU A 22 23.04 -1.57 -3.47
C GLU A 22 21.56 -1.39 -3.86
N MET A 23 20.76 -2.45 -3.73
CA MET A 23 19.30 -2.35 -3.82
C MET A 23 18.77 -1.84 -2.48
N GLY A 24 18.89 -0.52 -2.28
CA GLY A 24 18.24 0.17 -1.16
C GLY A 24 16.75 -0.21 -1.08
N PRO A 25 16.13 -0.09 0.10
CA PRO A 25 14.72 -0.43 0.25
C PRO A 25 13.92 0.38 -0.77
N MET A 26 13.31 -0.33 -1.71
CA MET A 26 12.31 0.21 -2.63
C MET A 26 11.13 0.64 -1.77
N THR A 27 11.19 1.86 -1.23
CA THR A 27 10.06 2.44 -0.53
C THR A 27 9.03 2.74 -1.59
N ILE A 28 8.14 1.78 -1.83
CA ILE A 28 6.87 2.04 -2.50
C ILE A 28 6.21 3.10 -1.63
N ALA A 29 6.24 4.34 -2.09
CA ALA A 29 5.49 5.40 -1.44
C ALA A 29 4.01 5.06 -1.64
N GLU A 30 3.42 4.36 -0.66
CA GLU A 30 1.98 4.20 -0.60
C GLU A 30 1.39 5.62 -0.59
N ALA A 31 0.63 5.94 -1.64
CA ALA A 31 -0.08 7.21 -1.71
C ALA A 31 -0.94 7.31 -0.45
N ARG A 32 -0.85 8.44 0.26
CA ARG A 32 -1.59 8.59 1.52
C ARG A 32 -3.07 8.59 1.17
N THR A 33 -3.88 7.90 1.97
CA THR A 33 -5.33 7.90 1.79
C THR A 33 -5.97 8.86 2.78
N CYS A 34 -6.73 9.80 2.25
CA CYS A 34 -7.49 10.77 3.04
C CYS A 34 -8.92 10.27 3.16
N GLU A 35 -9.46 10.34 4.37
CA GLU A 35 -10.82 9.86 4.69
C GLU A 35 -11.68 11.01 5.21
N SER A 36 -12.97 11.01 4.86
CA SER A 36 -13.96 11.93 5.43
C SER A 36 -15.32 11.25 5.56
N GLN A 37 -16.13 11.65 6.54
CA GLN A 37 -17.48 11.10 6.66
C GLN A 37 -18.36 11.61 5.52
N SER A 38 -19.08 10.72 4.83
CA SER A 38 -20.02 11.10 3.76
C SER A 38 -21.11 12.05 4.28
N HIS A 39 -21.42 13.09 3.51
CA HIS A 39 -22.50 14.03 3.81
C HIS A 39 -23.84 13.59 3.21
N ARG A 40 -23.80 12.83 2.11
CA ARG A 40 -25.01 12.38 1.39
C ARG A 40 -25.53 11.04 1.88
N PHE A 41 -24.69 10.16 2.41
CA PHE A 41 -25.09 8.85 2.92
C PHE A 41 -26.00 9.00 4.15
N LYS A 42 -27.14 8.29 4.15
CA LYS A 42 -28.14 8.34 5.23
C LYS A 42 -28.32 6.97 5.87
N GLY A 43 -28.44 6.96 7.20
CA GLY A 43 -28.67 5.74 7.97
C GLY A 43 -27.42 4.88 8.18
N PRO A 44 -27.59 3.68 8.77
CA PRO A 44 -26.50 2.75 9.01
C PRO A 44 -26.03 2.10 7.70
N CYS A 45 -24.71 2.07 7.55
CA CYS A 45 -23.98 1.55 6.40
C CYS A 45 -23.81 0.03 6.51
N SER A 46 -24.50 -0.70 5.65
CA SER A 46 -24.49 -2.17 5.62
C SER A 46 -23.74 -2.77 4.43
N ARG A 47 -23.47 -1.97 3.38
CA ARG A 47 -22.79 -2.40 2.16
C ARG A 47 -21.80 -1.34 1.69
N ASP A 48 -20.52 -1.70 1.64
CA ASP A 48 -19.43 -0.81 1.24
C ASP A 48 -19.61 -0.30 -0.20
N SER A 49 -20.08 -1.16 -1.12
CA SER A 49 -20.34 -0.76 -2.51
C SER A 49 -21.37 0.38 -2.64
N ASN A 50 -22.37 0.41 -1.76
CA ASN A 50 -23.34 1.50 -1.73
C ASN A 50 -22.69 2.79 -1.19
N CYS A 51 -21.89 2.68 -0.12
CA CYS A 51 -21.11 3.80 0.40
C CYS A 51 -20.15 4.37 -0.65
N ALA A 52 -19.35 3.53 -1.30
CA ALA A 52 -18.46 3.92 -2.39
C ALA A 52 -19.21 4.64 -3.52
N THR A 53 -20.37 4.12 -3.95
CA THR A 53 -21.18 4.76 -5.00
C THR A 53 -21.62 6.18 -4.59
N VAL A 54 -22.05 6.37 -3.34
CA VAL A 54 -22.42 7.70 -2.83
C VAL A 54 -21.20 8.62 -2.78
N CYS A 55 -20.06 8.11 -2.29
CA CYS A 55 -18.80 8.84 -2.19
C CYS A 55 -18.26 9.30 -3.56
N LEU A 56 -18.44 8.51 -4.61
CA LEU A 56 -18.13 8.93 -5.99
C LEU A 56 -18.94 10.18 -6.38
N THR A 57 -20.21 10.29 -5.97
CA THR A 57 -21.02 11.50 -6.23
C THR A 57 -20.60 12.71 -5.39
N GLU A 58 -19.78 12.51 -4.36
CA GLU A 58 -19.19 13.54 -3.51
C GLU A 58 -17.77 13.94 -3.96
N GLY A 59 -17.25 13.33 -5.05
CA GLY A 59 -15.92 13.63 -5.59
C GLY A 59 -14.77 12.85 -4.94
N PHE A 60 -15.08 11.78 -4.21
CA PHE A 60 -14.10 10.84 -3.67
C PHE A 60 -13.87 9.68 -4.63
N SER A 61 -12.74 8.97 -4.51
CA SER A 61 -12.44 7.81 -5.37
C SER A 61 -13.00 6.49 -4.82
N GLY A 62 -13.43 6.47 -3.56
CA GLY A 62 -14.01 5.29 -2.92
C GLY A 62 -14.66 5.60 -1.58
N GLY A 63 -15.06 4.56 -0.85
CA GLY A 63 -15.57 4.69 0.51
C GLY A 63 -16.07 3.37 1.10
N ASP A 64 -15.97 3.25 2.43
CA ASP A 64 -16.28 2.03 3.17
C ASP A 64 -17.14 2.30 4.42
N CYS A 65 -17.90 1.30 4.85
CA CYS A 65 -18.67 1.32 6.10
C CYS A 65 -17.76 1.03 7.30
N ARG A 66 -17.61 1.98 8.22
CA ARG A 66 -16.75 1.83 9.41
C ARG A 66 -17.44 2.02 10.75
N GLY A 67 -16.84 1.40 11.76
CA GLY A 67 -17.16 1.56 13.17
C GLY A 67 -18.47 0.91 13.62
N PHE A 68 -18.70 0.93 14.93
CA PHE A 68 -19.89 0.35 15.57
C PHE A 68 -21.20 0.99 15.08
N ARG A 69 -21.19 2.31 14.85
CA ARG A 69 -22.35 3.05 14.32
C ARG A 69 -22.57 2.84 12.83
N ARG A 70 -21.75 2.01 12.16
CA ARG A 70 -21.84 1.71 10.73
C ARG A 70 -21.96 3.00 9.89
N ARG A 71 -20.96 3.88 9.95
CA ARG A 71 -20.98 5.14 9.17
C ARG A 71 -20.22 4.97 7.87
N CYS A 72 -20.66 5.61 6.81
CA CYS A 72 -19.96 5.65 5.54
C CYS A 72 -18.83 6.69 5.58
N PHE A 73 -17.61 6.27 5.29
CA PHE A 73 -16.43 7.14 5.16
C PHE A 73 -15.91 7.07 3.72
N CYS A 74 -15.82 8.22 3.08
CA CYS A 74 -15.30 8.38 1.73
C CYS A 74 -13.78 8.51 1.74
N THR A 75 -13.13 7.88 0.77
CA THR A 75 -11.67 7.82 0.66
C THR A 75 -11.19 8.41 -0.66
N ARG A 76 -10.03 9.07 -0.63
CA ARG A 76 -9.34 9.57 -1.83
C ARG A 76 -7.83 9.58 -1.63
N PRO A 77 -7.02 9.49 -2.70
CA PRO A 77 -5.61 9.81 -2.62
C PRO A 77 -5.41 11.24 -2.10
N CYS A 78 -4.50 11.37 -1.15
CA CYS A 78 -3.71 12.56 -0.91
C CYS A 78 -2.26 12.29 -1.36
#